data_AF-A0A5B6Z4J1-F1
#
_entry.id   AF-A0A5B6Z4J1-F1
#
_cell.length_a   1.000
_cell.length_b   1.000
_cell.length_c   1.000
_cell.angle_alpha   90.00
_cell.angle_beta   90.00
_cell.angle_gamma   90.00
#
_symmetry.space_group_name_H-M   'P 1'
#
loop_
_entity.id
_entity.type
_entity.pdbx_description
1 polymer ?
#
loop_
_entity_poly.entity_id
_entity_poly.type
_entity_poly.pdbx_seq_one_letter_code
_entity_poly.pdbx_strand_id
1 'polypeptide(L)'
;MRKVLHVGPDTCSVVSKLLKEEETEAWGVEPYDTEDADGSCKSLVRNGIVRVADIKFQLPYSTKSFSLVIVSDALDYLSPRYLNRTLPDLARVSTDGLVIFTGYPGQQIAKVAELSKFGRPAKMRSSSWWIRYFVQTSLEENEAAIKKFEQAATKMSYKPRCQVFHLNSYH
;
A
#
# COMPACT_ATOMS: atom_id res chain seq x y z
N MET A 1 -5.97 -19.71 -4.66
CA MET A 1 -4.73 -18.94 -4.88
C MET A 1 -5.06 -17.45 -4.77
N ARG A 2 -4.48 -16.75 -3.80
CA ARG A 2 -4.66 -15.32 -3.51
C ARG A 2 -3.66 -14.52 -4.33
N LYS A 3 -4.13 -13.52 -5.06
CA LYS A 3 -3.29 -12.61 -5.84
C LYS A 3 -3.12 -11.31 -5.08
N VAL A 4 -1.90 -11.03 -4.60
CA VAL A 4 -1.61 -9.88 -3.75
C VAL A 4 -0.74 -8.88 -4.50
N LEU A 5 -1.16 -7.62 -4.52
CA LEU A 5 -0.33 -6.51 -5.00
C LEU A 5 0.13 -5.69 -3.79
N HIS A 6 1.44 -5.52 -3.62
CA HIS A 6 1.99 -4.54 -2.69
C HIS A 6 2.39 -3.26 -3.43
N VAL A 7 2.11 -2.10 -2.83
CA VAL A 7 2.44 -0.78 -3.38
C VAL A 7 3.07 0.07 -2.28
N GLY A 8 4.27 0.57 -2.51
CA GLY A 8 4.97 1.42 -1.54
C GLY A 8 6.45 1.10 -1.43
N PRO A 9 7.16 1.79 -0.51
CA PRO A 9 8.56 1.51 -0.25
C PRO A 9 8.73 0.09 0.29
N ASP A 10 9.93 -0.45 0.13
CA ASP A 10 10.30 -1.81 0.54
C ASP A 10 9.47 -2.91 -0.13
N THR A 11 8.86 -2.59 -1.29
CA THR A 11 7.99 -3.51 -2.04
C THR A 11 8.69 -4.85 -2.30
N CYS A 12 9.97 -4.83 -2.67
CA CYS A 12 10.76 -6.05 -2.92
C CYS A 12 10.84 -6.96 -1.69
N SER A 13 11.00 -6.39 -0.50
CA SER A 13 11.11 -7.13 0.76
C SER A 13 9.77 -7.78 1.11
N VAL A 14 8.67 -7.03 1.00
CA VAL A 14 7.33 -7.53 1.27
C VAL A 14 6.94 -8.64 0.29
N VAL A 15 7.14 -8.42 -1.02
CA VAL A 15 6.85 -9.42 -2.06
C VAL A 15 7.68 -10.68 -1.85
N SER A 16 8.98 -10.56 -1.52
CA SER A 16 9.83 -11.72 -1.23
C SER A 16 9.32 -12.58 -0.07
N LYS A 17 8.63 -11.98 0.91
CA LYS A 17 7.99 -12.71 2.02
C LYS A 17 6.69 -13.35 1.57
N LEU A 18 5.84 -12.60 0.85
CA LEU A 18 4.56 -13.11 0.35
C LEU A 18 4.71 -14.29 -0.61
N LEU A 19 5.77 -14.31 -1.44
CA LEU A 19 6.06 -15.43 -2.35
C LEU A 19 6.41 -16.74 -1.62
N LYS A 20 6.66 -16.70 -0.31
CA LYS A 20 6.90 -17.89 0.53
C LYS A 20 5.63 -18.39 1.20
N GLU A 21 4.54 -17.63 1.16
CA GLU A 21 3.27 -18.01 1.75
C GLU A 21 2.54 -18.98 0.83
N GLU A 22 1.94 -20.02 1.41
CA GLU A 22 1.16 -20.99 0.65
C GLU A 22 -0.07 -20.34 0.00
N GLU A 23 -0.44 -20.88 -1.17
CA GLU A 23 -1.57 -20.39 -1.98
C GLU A 23 -1.53 -18.89 -2.33
N THR A 24 -0.35 -18.25 -2.32
CA THR A 24 -0.20 -16.81 -2.58
C THR A 24 0.66 -16.55 -3.81
N GLU A 25 0.13 -15.76 -4.74
CA GLU A 25 0.89 -15.12 -5.80
C GLU A 25 1.05 -13.64 -5.45
N ALA A 26 2.25 -13.08 -5.61
CA ALA A 26 2.55 -11.72 -5.18
C ALA A 26 3.25 -10.89 -6.26
N TRP A 27 2.83 -9.63 -6.36
CA TRP A 27 3.41 -8.61 -7.24
C TRP A 27 3.67 -7.33 -6.47
N GLY A 28 4.56 -6.50 -6.98
CA GLY A 28 4.93 -5.24 -6.37
C GLY A 28 4.88 -4.06 -7.31
N VAL A 29 4.55 -2.89 -6.77
CA VAL A 29 4.83 -1.58 -7.37
C VAL A 29 5.69 -0.80 -6.39
N GLU A 30 6.90 -0.46 -6.82
CA GLU A 30 7.82 0.41 -6.11
C GLU A 30 7.73 1.81 -6.72
N PRO A 31 7.12 2.80 -6.03
CA PRO A 31 6.95 4.15 -6.57
C PRO A 31 8.23 4.98 -6.61
N TYR A 32 9.31 4.49 -6.01
CA TYR A 32 10.56 5.22 -5.86
C TYR A 32 11.72 4.50 -6.56
N ASP A 33 12.85 5.18 -6.66
CA ASP A 33 14.03 4.62 -7.31
C ASP A 33 14.58 3.39 -6.54
N THR A 34 15.12 2.45 -7.31
CA THR A 34 15.76 1.20 -6.91
C THR A 34 17.24 1.13 -7.30
N GLU A 35 17.87 2.24 -7.71
CA GLU A 35 19.31 2.30 -8.05
C GLU A 35 20.20 1.65 -6.97
N ASP A 36 19.96 2.00 -5.71
CA ASP A 36 20.67 1.48 -4.53
C ASP A 36 20.13 0.12 -4.01
N ALA A 37 19.19 -0.49 -4.71
CA ALA A 37 18.58 -1.75 -4.27
C ALA A 37 19.57 -2.93 -4.38
N ASP A 38 19.37 -3.92 -3.51
CA ASP A 38 20.17 -5.14 -3.49
C ASP A 38 19.91 -6.03 -4.72
N GLY A 39 20.74 -7.07 -4.88
CA GLY A 39 20.63 -8.00 -6.00
C GLY A 39 19.31 -8.78 -6.05
N SER A 40 18.70 -9.03 -4.88
CA SER A 40 17.42 -9.72 -4.78
C SER A 40 16.28 -8.87 -5.36
N CYS A 41 16.21 -7.60 -4.96
CA CYS A 41 15.24 -6.65 -5.47
C CYS A 41 15.44 -6.41 -6.97
N LYS A 42 16.69 -6.23 -7.43
CA LYS A 42 17.00 -6.09 -8.86
C LYS A 42 16.53 -7.31 -9.67
N SER A 43 16.64 -8.51 -9.12
CA SER A 43 16.10 -9.74 -9.75
C SER A 43 14.58 -9.72 -9.86
N LEU A 44 13.86 -9.32 -8.80
CA LEU A 44 12.39 -9.20 -8.82
C LEU A 44 11.92 -8.17 -9.84
N VAL A 45 12.64 -7.05 -9.99
CA VAL A 45 12.35 -6.04 -11.02
C VAL A 45 12.60 -6.59 -12.40
N ARG A 46 13.76 -7.23 -12.63
CA ARG A 46 14.13 -7.81 -13.92
C ARG A 46 13.14 -8.89 -14.38
N ASN A 47 12.60 -9.67 -13.45
CA ASN A 47 11.61 -10.71 -13.73
C ASN A 47 10.19 -10.18 -13.87
N GLY A 48 9.98 -8.87 -13.72
CA GLY A 48 8.66 -8.22 -13.85
C GLY A 48 7.68 -8.52 -12.72
N ILE A 49 8.15 -9.13 -11.63
CA ILE A 49 7.34 -9.38 -10.42
C ILE A 49 7.12 -8.07 -9.68
N VAL A 50 8.15 -7.25 -9.60
CA VAL A 50 8.09 -5.87 -9.09
C VAL A 50 8.23 -4.91 -10.26
N ARG A 51 7.37 -3.89 -10.30
CA ARG A 51 7.46 -2.79 -11.28
C ARG A 51 7.84 -1.51 -10.57
N VAL A 52 8.82 -0.79 -11.12
CA VAL A 52 9.11 0.58 -10.71
C VAL A 52 8.15 1.50 -11.46
N ALA A 53 7.21 2.13 -10.76
CA ALA A 53 6.18 2.94 -11.40
C ALA A 53 5.60 4.01 -10.47
N ASP A 54 5.45 5.22 -11.00
CA ASP A 54 4.88 6.34 -10.26
C ASP A 54 3.35 6.19 -10.09
N ILE A 55 2.92 5.98 -8.84
CA ILE A 55 1.52 5.73 -8.45
C ILE A 55 0.61 6.95 -8.61
N LYS A 56 1.13 8.13 -8.97
CA LYS A 56 0.31 9.28 -9.39
C LYS A 56 -0.40 9.02 -10.73
N PHE A 57 0.07 8.03 -11.49
CA PHE A 57 -0.51 7.59 -12.75
C PHE A 57 -1.17 6.23 -12.61
N GLN A 58 -2.03 5.92 -13.57
CA GLN A 58 -2.80 4.69 -13.56
C GLN A 58 -1.87 3.46 -13.65
N LEU A 59 -2.10 2.50 -12.77
CA LEU A 59 -1.36 1.24 -12.75
C LEU A 59 -1.65 0.42 -14.01
N PRO A 60 -0.64 -0.24 -14.60
CA PRO A 60 -0.76 -1.02 -15.83
C PRO A 60 -1.39 -2.40 -15.59
N TYR A 61 -2.45 -2.45 -14.78
CA TYR A 61 -3.20 -3.66 -14.45
C TYR A 61 -4.68 -3.46 -14.79
N SER A 62 -5.33 -4.53 -15.26
CA SER A 62 -6.77 -4.54 -15.47
C SER A 62 -7.54 -4.37 -14.15
N THR A 63 -8.80 -3.97 -14.26
CA THR A 63 -9.75 -3.94 -13.14
C THR A 63 -9.84 -5.32 -12.47
N LYS A 64 -9.91 -5.39 -11.14
CA LYS A 64 -10.11 -6.65 -10.38
C LYS A 64 -9.05 -7.73 -10.69
N SER A 65 -7.78 -7.32 -10.86
CA SER A 65 -6.66 -8.23 -11.15
C SER A 65 -6.11 -8.93 -9.92
N PHE A 66 -6.24 -8.31 -8.75
CA PHE A 66 -5.69 -8.78 -7.48
C PHE A 66 -6.81 -9.00 -6.48
N SER A 67 -6.78 -10.11 -5.74
CA SER A 67 -7.72 -10.31 -4.62
C SER A 67 -7.51 -9.25 -3.55
N LEU A 68 -6.25 -8.91 -3.26
CA LEU A 68 -5.90 -7.95 -2.20
C LEU A 68 -4.84 -6.97 -2.70
N VAL A 69 -5.04 -5.69 -2.44
CA VAL A 69 -4.03 -4.65 -2.65
C VAL A 69 -3.59 -4.12 -1.28
N ILE A 70 -2.28 -4.06 -1.05
CA ILE A 70 -1.67 -3.56 0.18
C ILE A 70 -0.86 -2.32 -0.18
N VAL A 71 -1.12 -1.22 0.50
CA VAL A 71 -0.46 0.07 0.26
C VAL A 71 0.23 0.51 1.53
N SER A 72 1.55 0.60 1.50
CA SER A 72 2.37 0.95 2.67
C SER A 72 3.02 2.31 2.48
N ASP A 73 2.77 3.26 3.37
CA ASP A 73 3.49 4.54 3.51
C ASP A 73 3.64 5.39 2.22
N ALA A 74 2.87 5.09 1.17
CA ALA A 74 2.99 5.77 -0.12
C ALA A 74 2.02 6.95 -0.25
N LEU A 75 0.82 6.80 0.32
CA LEU A 75 -0.25 7.80 0.19
C LEU A 75 0.02 9.09 0.99
N ASP A 76 0.82 9.00 2.06
CA ASP A 76 1.20 10.17 2.87
C ASP A 76 2.00 11.21 2.06
N TYR A 77 2.69 10.78 1.02
CA TYR A 77 3.47 11.63 0.12
C TYR A 77 2.65 12.22 -1.03
N LEU A 78 1.34 11.93 -1.12
CA LEU A 78 0.48 12.44 -2.18
C LEU A 78 -0.29 13.69 -1.73
N SER A 79 -0.29 14.70 -2.59
CA SER A 79 -1.21 15.84 -2.46
C SER A 79 -2.66 15.41 -2.69
N PRO A 80 -3.67 16.12 -2.17
CA PRO A 80 -5.08 15.80 -2.41
C PRO A 80 -5.44 15.55 -3.87
N ARG A 81 -4.90 16.35 -4.81
CA ARG A 81 -5.10 16.16 -6.26
C ARG A 81 -4.70 14.77 -6.76
N TYR A 82 -3.60 14.21 -6.25
CA TYR A 82 -3.12 12.89 -6.66
C TYR A 82 -3.82 11.78 -5.90
N LEU A 83 -4.09 11.97 -4.60
CA LEU A 83 -4.89 11.01 -3.83
C LEU A 83 -6.24 10.74 -4.51
N ASN A 84 -6.91 11.78 -5.04
CA ASN A 84 -8.21 11.65 -5.72
C ASN A 84 -8.16 10.79 -6.98
N ARG A 85 -6.96 10.53 -7.54
CA ARG A 85 -6.76 9.69 -8.72
C ARG A 85 -6.17 8.33 -8.35
N THR A 86 -5.18 8.32 -7.47
CA THR A 86 -4.45 7.13 -7.04
C THR A 86 -5.33 6.19 -6.23
N LEU A 87 -6.12 6.69 -5.28
CA LEU A 87 -6.92 5.82 -4.42
C LEU A 87 -8.01 5.05 -5.23
N PRO A 88 -8.78 5.69 -6.12
CA PRO A 88 -9.70 4.96 -6.97
C PRO A 88 -9.01 3.93 -7.88
N ASP A 89 -7.81 4.23 -8.37
CA ASP A 89 -7.08 3.28 -9.22
C ASP A 89 -6.57 2.05 -8.45
N LEU A 90 -6.12 2.24 -7.20
CA LEU A 90 -5.75 1.14 -6.30
C LEU A 90 -6.95 0.27 -5.96
N ALA A 91 -8.11 0.87 -5.67
CA ALA A 91 -9.34 0.14 -5.43
C ALA A 91 -9.85 -0.57 -6.69
N ARG A 92 -9.68 0.03 -7.87
CA ARG A 92 -10.07 -0.54 -9.17
C ARG A 92 -9.36 -1.87 -9.46
N VAL A 93 -8.08 -1.99 -9.14
CA VAL A 93 -7.31 -3.21 -9.41
C VAL A 93 -7.53 -4.32 -8.38
N SER A 94 -8.20 -3.99 -7.26
CA SER A 94 -8.58 -4.91 -6.20
C SER A 94 -9.94 -5.56 -6.46
N THR A 95 -10.09 -6.83 -6.05
CA THR A 95 -11.34 -7.58 -6.11
C THR A 95 -11.99 -7.70 -4.73
N ASP A 96 -11.24 -8.12 -3.71
CA ASP A 96 -11.82 -8.45 -2.40
C ASP A 96 -11.59 -7.32 -1.39
N GLY A 97 -10.43 -6.67 -1.39
CA GLY A 97 -10.20 -5.53 -0.52
C GLY A 97 -8.86 -4.81 -0.68
N LEU A 98 -8.81 -3.62 -0.12
CA LEU A 98 -7.66 -2.74 -0.11
C LEU A 98 -7.23 -2.51 1.35
N VAL A 99 -5.95 -2.69 1.65
CA VAL A 99 -5.37 -2.39 2.97
C VAL A 99 -4.41 -1.22 2.84
N ILE A 100 -4.59 -0.19 3.65
CA ILE A 100 -3.77 1.03 3.60
C ILE A 100 -3.10 1.24 4.96
N PHE A 101 -1.77 1.34 4.93
CA PHE A 101 -0.94 1.72 6.06
C PHE A 101 -0.47 3.18 5.89
N THR A 102 -0.70 4.02 6.90
CA THR A 102 -0.29 5.43 6.90
C THR A 102 0.30 5.85 8.24
N GLY A 103 1.19 6.84 8.24
CA GLY A 103 1.83 7.34 9.46
C GLY A 103 0.88 8.12 10.37
N TYR A 104 1.13 8.10 11.68
CA TYR A 104 0.43 8.96 12.64
C TYR A 104 0.90 10.42 12.54
N PRO A 105 0.00 11.42 12.64
CA PRO A 105 0.40 12.81 12.81
C PRO A 105 1.38 12.98 13.98
N GLY A 106 2.41 13.82 13.79
CA GLY A 106 3.42 14.09 14.82
C GLY A 106 4.51 13.02 14.96
N GLN A 107 4.42 11.89 14.27
CA GLN A 107 5.48 10.87 14.22
C GLN A 107 6.37 11.01 12.97
N GLN A 108 6.78 12.23 12.60
CA GLN A 108 7.69 12.41 11.45
C GLN A 108 9.05 11.75 11.73
N ILE A 109 9.34 10.66 11.01
CA ILE A 109 10.62 9.94 11.06
C ILE A 109 11.41 10.11 9.74
N ALA A 110 10.85 10.74 8.71
CA ALA A 110 11.57 10.92 7.44
C ALA A 110 12.84 11.75 7.69
N LYS A 111 14.00 11.07 7.71
CA LYS A 111 15.30 11.73 7.76
C LYS A 111 15.38 12.62 6.54
N VAL A 112 15.92 13.82 6.67
CA VAL A 112 16.06 14.81 5.58
C VAL A 112 16.65 14.19 4.30
N ALA A 113 17.48 13.15 4.42
CA ALA A 113 18.04 12.38 3.32
C ALA A 113 17.01 11.61 2.45
N GLU A 114 15.85 11.23 2.99
CA GLU A 114 14.80 10.52 2.24
C GLU A 114 13.86 11.48 1.49
N LEU A 115 13.93 12.79 1.78
CA LEU A 115 13.11 13.80 1.09
C LEU A 115 13.43 13.88 -0.40
N SER A 116 14.68 13.66 -0.81
CA SER A 116 15.07 13.61 -2.23
C SER A 116 14.41 12.43 -2.94
N LYS A 117 14.27 11.28 -2.28
CA LYS A 117 13.64 10.06 -2.81
C LYS A 117 12.13 10.22 -3.00
N PHE A 118 11.47 10.93 -2.08
CA PHE A 118 10.01 11.09 -2.09
C PHE A 118 9.53 12.38 -2.76
N GLY A 119 10.45 13.31 -3.05
CA GLY A 119 10.21 14.60 -3.72
C GLY A 119 9.41 15.63 -2.90
N ARG A 120 8.74 15.23 -1.82
CA ARG A 120 8.04 16.12 -0.89
C ARG A 120 7.97 15.52 0.52
N PRO A 121 7.77 16.35 1.56
CA PRO A 121 7.53 15.85 2.92
C PRO A 121 6.22 15.05 3.00
N ALA A 122 6.24 13.97 3.78
CA ALA A 122 5.03 13.23 4.12
C ALA A 122 4.04 14.14 4.84
N LYS A 123 2.79 14.18 4.35
CA LYS A 123 1.66 14.80 5.02
C LYS A 123 0.89 13.73 5.76
N MET A 124 1.31 13.45 6.99
CA MET A 124 0.63 12.51 7.89
C MET A 124 -0.73 13.10 8.30
N ARG A 125 -1.80 12.37 8.00
CA ARG A 125 -3.19 12.80 8.25
C ARG A 125 -3.78 11.98 9.38
N SER A 126 -4.71 12.56 10.14
CA SER A 126 -5.39 11.84 11.22
C SER A 126 -6.31 10.74 10.67
N SER A 127 -6.67 9.79 11.53
CA SER A 127 -7.60 8.72 11.17
C SER A 127 -8.95 9.27 10.76
N SER A 128 -9.46 10.26 11.50
CA SER A 128 -10.69 10.98 11.15
C SER A 128 -10.66 11.65 9.78
N TRP A 129 -9.49 12.13 9.35
CA TRP A 129 -9.33 12.68 8.02
C TRP A 129 -9.40 11.58 6.96
N TRP A 130 -8.68 10.47 7.16
CA TRP A 130 -8.68 9.33 6.25
C TRP A 130 -10.07 8.72 6.10
N ILE A 131 -10.78 8.47 7.20
CA ILE A 131 -12.15 7.94 7.20
C ILE A 131 -13.08 8.86 6.40
N ARG A 132 -13.05 10.18 6.66
CA ARG A 132 -13.85 11.14 5.90
C ARG A 132 -13.50 11.12 4.41
N TYR A 133 -12.22 11.01 4.10
CA TYR A 133 -11.74 10.96 2.72
C TYR A 133 -12.22 9.69 2.00
N PHE A 134 -12.17 8.52 2.65
CA PHE A 134 -12.66 7.26 2.08
C PHE A 134 -14.14 7.32 1.74
N VAL A 135 -14.97 7.83 2.67
CA VAL A 135 -16.40 8.04 2.45
C VAL A 135 -16.66 8.95 1.24
N GLN A 136 -15.89 10.04 1.09
CA GLN A 136 -16.00 10.94 -0.07
C GLN A 136 -15.62 10.27 -1.40
N THR A 137 -14.80 9.22 -1.35
CA THR A 137 -14.40 8.42 -2.52
C THR A 137 -15.19 7.13 -2.70
N SER A 138 -16.31 6.98 -1.97
CA SER A 138 -17.17 5.78 -1.98
C SER A 138 -16.42 4.49 -1.62
N LEU A 139 -15.43 4.59 -0.73
CA LEU A 139 -14.73 3.45 -0.16
C LEU A 139 -15.18 3.29 1.30
N GLU A 140 -15.77 2.15 1.58
CA GLU A 140 -16.27 1.79 2.91
C GLU A 140 -15.27 0.89 3.63
N GLU A 141 -15.22 1.01 4.96
CA GLU A 141 -14.40 0.14 5.78
C GLU A 141 -14.96 -1.30 5.78
N ASN A 142 -14.05 -2.27 5.67
CA ASN A 142 -14.38 -3.68 5.72
C ASN A 142 -14.36 -4.16 7.18
N GLU A 143 -15.48 -4.01 7.88
CA GLU A 143 -15.60 -4.39 9.29
C GLU A 143 -15.19 -5.85 9.57
N ALA A 144 -15.50 -6.77 8.64
CA ALA A 144 -15.15 -8.18 8.81
C ALA A 144 -13.63 -8.40 8.75
N ALA A 145 -12.93 -7.71 7.85
CA ALA A 145 -11.48 -7.73 7.76
C ALA A 145 -10.83 -7.07 8.98
N ILE A 146 -11.37 -5.94 9.44
CA ILE A 146 -10.91 -5.25 10.66
C ILE A 146 -10.95 -6.19 11.86
N LYS A 147 -12.11 -6.82 12.12
CA LYS A 147 -12.26 -7.75 13.25
C LYS A 147 -11.27 -8.92 13.18
N LYS A 148 -11.06 -9.48 11.99
CA LYS A 148 -10.08 -10.57 11.79
C LYS A 148 -8.65 -10.09 12.03
N PHE A 149 -8.30 -8.89 11.56
CA PHE A 149 -6.99 -8.29 11.78
C PHE A 149 -6.74 -8.05 13.27
N GLU A 150 -7.70 -7.48 14.00
CA GLU A 150 -7.59 -7.22 15.44
C GLU A 150 -7.41 -8.52 16.25
N GLN A 151 -8.14 -9.58 15.90
CA GLN A 151 -7.97 -10.90 16.49
C GLN A 151 -6.56 -11.45 16.26
N ALA A 152 -6.07 -11.38 15.01
CA ALA A 152 -4.73 -11.85 14.66
C ALA A 152 -3.64 -11.01 15.33
N ALA A 153 -3.76 -9.69 15.31
CA ALA A 153 -2.83 -8.76 15.95
C ALA A 153 -2.75 -9.01 17.45
N THR A 154 -3.89 -9.23 18.12
CA THR A 154 -3.93 -9.58 19.55
C THR A 154 -3.20 -10.90 19.82
N LYS A 155 -3.49 -11.94 19.04
CA LYS A 155 -2.84 -13.26 19.16
C LYS A 155 -1.32 -13.17 18.98
N MET A 156 -0.86 -12.30 18.09
CA MET A 156 0.56 -12.09 17.79
C MET A 156 1.23 -11.05 18.69
N SER A 157 0.49 -10.44 19.63
CA SER A 157 0.97 -9.27 20.40
C SER A 157 1.48 -8.12 19.50
N TYR A 158 0.95 -8.02 18.29
CA TYR A 158 1.33 -7.00 17.32
C TYR A 158 0.65 -5.67 17.69
N LYS A 159 1.46 -4.63 17.86
CA LYS A 159 0.99 -3.26 18.09
C LYS A 159 1.40 -2.39 16.90
N PRO A 160 0.45 -1.99 16.03
CA PRO A 160 0.78 -1.20 14.86
C PRO A 160 1.34 0.16 15.28
N ARG A 161 2.46 0.55 14.67
CA ARG A 161 3.07 1.89 14.83
C ARG A 161 2.57 2.89 13.77
N CYS A 162 1.59 2.48 13.00
CA CYS A 162 0.93 3.24 11.94
C CYS A 162 -0.59 3.06 12.07
N GLN A 163 -1.32 3.83 11.28
CA GLN A 163 -2.76 3.67 11.08
C GLN A 163 -2.98 2.62 10.00
N VAL A 164 -3.88 1.67 10.26
CA VAL A 164 -4.20 0.57 9.36
C VAL A 164 -5.68 0.65 9.01
N PHE A 165 -6.00 0.74 7.73
CA PHE A 165 -7.36 0.78 7.22
C PHE A 165 -7.61 -0.42 6.32
N HIS A 166 -8.69 -1.14 6.57
CA HIS A 166 -9.16 -2.21 5.69
C HIS A 166 -10.41 -1.70 4.98
N LEU A 167 -10.37 -1.65 3.66
CA LEU A 167 -11.43 -1.10 2.81
C LEU A 167 -11.98 -2.17 1.88
N ASN A 168 -13.26 -2.04 1.55
CA ASN A 168 -13.87 -2.82 0.48
C ASN A 168 -13.35 -2.36 -0.89
N SER A 169 -13.30 -3.27 -1.86
CA SER A 169 -13.08 -2.90 -3.26
C SER A 169 -14.35 -2.27 -3.84
N TYR A 170 -14.22 -1.56 -4.97
CA TYR A 170 -15.41 -1.10 -5.68
C TYR A 170 -16.24 -2.28 -6.19
N HIS A 171 -17.56 -2.17 -6.05
CA HIS A 171 -18.54 -3.14 -6.55
C HIS A 171 -18.45 -3.32 -8.07
#